data_AF-A0A8T8SB63-F1
#
_entry.id   AF-A0A8T8SB63-F1
#
_cell.length_a   1.000
_cell.length_b   1.000
_cell.length_c   1.000
_cell.angle_alpha   90.00
_cell.angle_beta   90.00
_cell.angle_gamma   90.00
#
_symmetry.space_group_name_H-M   'P 1'
#
loop_
_entity.id
_entity.type
_entity.pdbx_description
1 polymer ?
#
loop_
_entity_poly.entity_id
_entity_poly.type
_entity_poly.pdbx_seq_one_letter_code
_entity_poly.pdbx_strand_id
1 'polypeptide(L)'
;MPSTALTILQAQAEGIGNFSLFCNHITIIPTIKAILDSPDMGIDGFLGPGHVSMVIGTDPYDFIARDYHRPLVVAGFEPLDVLHSVWMVLRQMAEGRAEIENQYARIVPRYGNEASLAAVTEVFELREFFEWRGLGSIDHSGVQIREAYAAWDAERKFAVASPSIPDPKACQCGEVLKGAIKPWQCKLFVWRDRCGAGASAMNAVTPTGNGRLRAERVTLAHGGGGKAMRDLIEDVFTSVFEPDGLEDQARLSHEMLAVEGARLAFTTDSFVVQPLEFPGGDIGKIAVCGTVNDLTVGGAQPLWLSAAFIIEEGTEVALLR
;
A
#
# COMPACT_ATOMS: atom_id res chain seq x y z
N MET A 1 -6.24 1.94 -7.23
CA MET A 1 -7.05 1.95 -8.47
C MET A 1 -8.30 2.85 -8.32
N PRO A 2 -9.12 2.74 -7.25
CA PRO A 2 -10.26 3.64 -7.10
C PRO A 2 -9.86 5.13 -6.99
N SER A 3 -8.86 5.45 -6.16
CA SER A 3 -8.39 6.83 -5.99
C SER A 3 -7.87 7.45 -7.28
N THR A 4 -7.08 6.70 -8.05
CA THR A 4 -6.55 7.13 -9.35
C THR A 4 -7.64 7.26 -10.42
N ALA A 5 -8.66 6.39 -10.42
CA ALA A 5 -9.84 6.56 -11.28
C ALA A 5 -10.57 7.87 -10.95
N LEU A 6 -10.91 8.09 -9.68
CA LEU A 6 -11.59 9.30 -9.23
C LEU A 6 -10.78 10.58 -9.54
N THR A 7 -9.45 10.51 -9.46
CA THR A 7 -8.58 11.64 -9.81
C THR A 7 -8.66 11.97 -11.31
N ILE A 8 -8.71 10.97 -12.19
CA ILE A 8 -8.91 11.18 -13.63
C ILE A 8 -10.29 11.78 -13.91
N LEU A 9 -11.34 11.27 -13.27
CA LEU A 9 -12.70 11.79 -13.41
C LEU A 9 -12.77 13.26 -12.95
N GLN A 10 -12.14 13.60 -11.82
CA GLN A 10 -12.09 14.97 -11.33
C GLN A 10 -11.28 15.87 -12.28
N ALA A 11 -10.13 15.41 -12.76
CA ALA A 11 -9.31 16.16 -13.70
C ALA A 11 -10.06 16.45 -15.01
N GLN A 12 -10.89 15.51 -15.48
CA GLN A 12 -11.79 15.73 -16.62
C GLN A 12 -12.86 16.78 -16.30
N ALA A 13 -13.55 16.64 -15.16
CA ALA A 13 -14.62 17.57 -14.76
C ALA A 13 -14.13 19.02 -14.60
N GLU A 14 -12.91 19.20 -14.11
CA GLU A 14 -12.28 20.51 -13.91
C GLU A 14 -11.47 21.02 -15.12
N GLY A 15 -11.32 20.21 -16.17
CA GLY A 15 -10.53 20.58 -17.36
C GLY A 15 -9.01 20.67 -17.12
N ILE A 16 -8.47 19.89 -16.17
CA ILE A 16 -7.06 19.90 -15.77
C ILE A 16 -6.21 19.11 -16.78
N GLY A 17 -5.49 19.82 -17.67
CA GLY A 17 -4.67 19.21 -18.73
C GLY A 17 -3.19 18.93 -18.38
N ASN A 18 -2.71 19.40 -17.23
CA ASN A 18 -1.33 19.22 -16.77
C ASN A 18 -1.15 18.01 -15.83
N PHE A 19 -2.20 17.22 -15.61
CA PHE A 19 -2.14 15.95 -14.90
C PHE A 19 -2.02 14.79 -15.89
N SER A 20 -1.27 13.74 -15.54
CA SER A 20 -1.17 12.51 -16.34
C SER A 20 -0.84 11.33 -15.43
N LEU A 21 -1.42 10.16 -15.71
CA LEU A 21 -1.24 8.92 -14.95
C LEU A 21 -0.54 7.88 -15.83
N PHE A 22 0.56 7.32 -15.32
CA PHE A 22 1.20 6.13 -15.90
C PHE A 22 0.60 4.88 -15.21
N CYS A 23 -0.23 4.13 -15.94
CA CYS A 23 -1.06 3.09 -15.36
C CYS A 23 -0.40 1.71 -15.37
N ASN A 24 0.14 1.32 -14.21
CA ASN A 24 0.62 -0.04 -13.90
C ASN A 24 -0.24 -0.73 -12.84
N HIS A 25 -1.54 -0.41 -12.81
CA HIS A 25 -2.44 -1.07 -11.89
C HIS A 25 -2.71 -2.52 -12.33
N ILE A 26 -2.88 -3.38 -11.34
CA ILE A 26 -3.10 -4.81 -11.51
C ILE A 26 -4.33 -5.25 -10.73
N THR A 27 -4.90 -6.37 -11.15
CA THR A 27 -6.04 -7.03 -10.54
C THR A 27 -5.58 -8.31 -9.86
N ILE A 28 -6.23 -8.65 -8.74
CA ILE A 28 -5.79 -9.77 -7.91
C ILE A 28 -6.30 -11.13 -8.39
N ILE A 29 -7.49 -11.16 -9.00
CA ILE A 29 -8.19 -12.42 -9.33
C ILE A 29 -7.41 -13.26 -10.36
N PRO A 30 -6.93 -12.71 -11.49
CA PRO A 30 -6.12 -13.46 -12.45
C PRO A 30 -4.80 -13.95 -11.84
N THR A 31 -4.20 -13.17 -10.93
CA THR A 31 -2.96 -13.52 -10.26
C THR A 31 -3.12 -14.68 -9.29
N ILE A 32 -4.18 -14.66 -8.46
CA ILE A 32 -4.49 -15.80 -7.59
C ILE A 32 -4.74 -17.04 -8.43
N LYS A 33 -5.48 -16.90 -9.54
CA LYS A 33 -5.72 -18.02 -10.47
C LYS A 33 -4.42 -18.57 -11.05
N ALA A 34 -3.51 -17.72 -11.50
CA ALA A 34 -2.20 -18.15 -12.02
C ALA A 34 -1.38 -18.90 -10.96
N ILE A 35 -1.43 -18.50 -9.69
CA ILE A 35 -0.78 -19.22 -8.59
C ILE A 35 -1.46 -20.58 -8.37
N LEU A 36 -2.79 -20.62 -8.40
CA LEU A 36 -3.59 -21.84 -8.21
C LEU A 36 -3.41 -22.86 -9.35
N ASP A 37 -3.20 -22.39 -10.57
CA ASP A 37 -2.94 -23.21 -11.76
C ASP A 37 -1.49 -23.71 -11.84
N SER A 38 -0.60 -23.24 -10.96
CA SER A 38 0.81 -23.61 -10.98
C SER A 38 1.00 -25.09 -10.56
N PRO A 39 1.81 -25.89 -11.29
CA PRO A 39 1.98 -27.31 -10.99
C PRO A 39 2.68 -27.59 -9.66
N ASP A 40 3.43 -26.62 -9.14
CA ASP A 40 4.10 -26.61 -7.83
C ASP A 40 3.23 -25.97 -6.72
N MET A 41 1.95 -25.71 -6.97
CA MET A 41 1.05 -25.10 -5.98
C MET A 41 0.89 -25.98 -4.74
N GLY A 42 1.32 -25.44 -3.59
CA GLY A 42 1.27 -26.07 -2.27
C GLY A 42 0.51 -25.25 -1.23
N ILE A 43 -0.43 -24.40 -1.66
CA ILE A 43 -1.21 -23.54 -0.75
C ILE A 43 -2.51 -24.25 -0.40
N ASP A 44 -2.69 -24.53 0.90
CA ASP A 44 -3.88 -25.22 1.39
C ASP A 44 -5.02 -24.29 1.79
N GLY A 45 -4.75 -23.00 1.99
CA GLY A 45 -5.76 -22.00 2.34
C GLY A 45 -5.19 -20.58 2.26
N PHE A 46 -6.09 -19.61 2.17
CA PHE A 46 -5.75 -18.20 1.92
C PHE A 46 -6.26 -17.28 3.02
N LEU A 47 -5.45 -16.26 3.33
CA LEU A 47 -5.94 -15.03 3.94
C LEU A 47 -6.17 -14.01 2.83
N GLY A 48 -7.43 -13.66 2.60
CA GLY A 48 -7.82 -12.68 1.60
C GLY A 48 -7.50 -11.26 2.06
N PRO A 49 -7.04 -10.37 1.16
CA PRO A 49 -6.66 -9.01 1.52
C PRO A 49 -7.87 -8.12 1.82
N GLY A 50 -7.92 -7.55 3.02
CA GLY A 50 -9.01 -6.68 3.48
C GLY A 50 -9.28 -5.49 2.56
N HIS A 51 -8.29 -4.63 2.30
CA HIS A 51 -8.49 -3.38 1.52
C HIS A 51 -8.90 -3.63 0.07
N VAL A 52 -8.38 -4.68 -0.57
CA VAL A 52 -8.84 -5.04 -1.92
C VAL A 52 -10.28 -5.53 -1.89
N SER A 53 -10.60 -6.36 -0.89
CA SER A 53 -11.96 -6.89 -0.71
C SER A 53 -12.98 -5.80 -0.35
N MET A 54 -12.56 -4.70 0.28
CA MET A 54 -13.45 -3.52 0.47
C MET A 54 -13.96 -2.97 -0.86
N VAL A 55 -13.12 -3.04 -1.89
CA VAL A 55 -13.45 -2.53 -3.24
C VAL A 55 -14.23 -3.58 -4.02
N ILE A 56 -13.72 -4.80 -4.14
CA ILE A 56 -14.28 -5.81 -5.05
C ILE A 56 -15.29 -6.76 -4.39
N GLY A 57 -15.37 -6.72 -3.07
CA GLY A 57 -16.17 -7.63 -2.27
C GLY A 57 -15.53 -9.01 -2.07
N THR A 58 -16.31 -9.93 -1.54
CA THR A 58 -15.89 -11.33 -1.32
C THR A 58 -16.27 -12.23 -2.49
N ASP A 59 -17.34 -11.90 -3.22
CA ASP A 59 -17.92 -12.71 -4.30
C ASP A 59 -16.90 -13.08 -5.40
N PRO A 60 -15.98 -12.20 -5.84
CA PRO A 60 -14.98 -12.56 -6.84
C PRO A 60 -14.03 -13.69 -6.44
N TYR A 61 -13.93 -14.03 -5.15
CA TYR A 61 -13.08 -15.12 -4.66
C TYR A 61 -13.77 -16.49 -4.69
N ASP A 62 -15.08 -16.58 -4.96
CA ASP A 62 -15.87 -17.83 -4.88
C ASP A 62 -15.31 -18.97 -5.74
N PHE A 63 -14.65 -18.63 -6.85
CA PHE A 63 -14.01 -19.62 -7.73
C PHE A 63 -12.91 -20.43 -7.01
N ILE A 64 -12.25 -19.87 -5.98
CA ILE A 64 -11.17 -20.54 -5.25
C ILE A 64 -11.73 -21.76 -4.48
N ALA A 65 -12.83 -21.55 -3.75
CA ALA A 65 -13.51 -22.61 -3.03
C ALA A 65 -14.19 -23.60 -3.99
N ARG A 66 -14.86 -23.09 -5.04
CA ARG A 66 -15.62 -23.89 -6.00
C ARG A 66 -14.75 -24.77 -6.89
N ASP A 67 -13.69 -24.21 -7.47
CA ASP A 67 -12.93 -24.83 -8.55
C ASP A 67 -11.64 -25.48 -8.03
N TYR A 68 -11.06 -24.96 -6.93
CA TYR A 68 -9.80 -25.46 -6.35
C TYR A 68 -9.95 -26.08 -4.96
N HIS A 69 -11.14 -26.03 -4.37
CA HIS A 69 -11.43 -26.57 -3.03
C HIS A 69 -10.48 -26.04 -1.95
N ARG A 70 -10.09 -24.76 -2.03
CA ARG A 70 -9.26 -24.10 -1.02
C ARG A 70 -10.08 -23.09 -0.23
N PRO A 71 -10.06 -23.14 1.13
CA PRO A 71 -10.68 -22.11 1.95
C PRO A 71 -9.96 -20.77 1.79
N LEU A 72 -10.73 -19.69 1.82
CA LEU A 72 -10.21 -18.33 1.91
C LEU A 72 -11.00 -17.55 2.96
N VAL A 73 -10.28 -16.84 3.82
CA VAL A 73 -10.90 -15.92 4.79
C VAL A 73 -10.41 -14.51 4.52
N VAL A 74 -11.31 -13.60 4.16
CA VAL A 74 -10.95 -12.16 4.05
C VAL A 74 -10.66 -11.62 5.44
N ALA A 75 -9.45 -11.09 5.62
CA ALA A 75 -8.91 -10.68 6.91
C ALA A 75 -8.72 -9.16 6.99
N GLY A 76 -8.94 -8.59 8.18
CA GLY A 76 -8.45 -7.27 8.54
C GLY A 76 -6.95 -7.27 8.84
N PHE A 77 -6.43 -6.12 9.27
CA PHE A 77 -5.00 -5.90 9.50
C PHE A 77 -4.62 -5.82 10.97
N GLU A 78 -5.60 -5.82 11.89
CA GLU A 78 -5.29 -5.87 13.32
C GLU A 78 -4.74 -7.26 13.69
N PRO A 79 -3.84 -7.36 14.69
CA PRO A 79 -3.28 -8.66 15.10
C PRO A 79 -4.36 -9.71 15.42
N LEU A 80 -5.46 -9.29 16.04
CA LEU A 80 -6.58 -10.18 16.34
C LEU A 80 -7.37 -10.57 15.09
N ASP A 81 -7.45 -9.70 14.08
CA ASP A 81 -8.10 -10.04 12.81
C ASP A 81 -7.34 -11.16 12.10
N VAL A 82 -6.01 -11.04 12.04
CA VAL A 82 -5.14 -12.03 11.42
C VAL A 82 -5.23 -13.36 12.18
N LEU A 83 -5.09 -13.34 13.51
CA LEU A 83 -5.17 -14.55 14.33
C LEU A 83 -6.52 -15.25 14.19
N HIS A 84 -7.63 -14.50 14.22
CA HIS A 84 -8.95 -15.08 14.06
C HIS A 84 -9.15 -15.65 12.66
N SER A 85 -8.67 -14.96 11.61
CA SER A 85 -8.76 -15.44 10.23
C SER A 85 -7.96 -16.72 10.00
N VAL A 86 -6.76 -16.83 10.59
CA VAL A 86 -5.97 -18.08 10.57
C VAL A 86 -6.74 -19.21 11.25
N TRP A 87 -7.33 -18.95 12.42
CA TRP A 87 -8.17 -19.94 13.10
C TRP A 87 -9.36 -20.38 12.25
N MET A 88 -10.04 -19.44 11.57
CA MET A 88 -11.17 -19.74 10.67
C MET A 88 -10.75 -20.65 9.51
N VAL A 89 -9.63 -20.36 8.85
CA VAL A 89 -9.07 -21.23 7.80
C VAL A 89 -8.77 -22.63 8.35
N LEU A 90 -8.04 -22.72 9.46
CA LEU A 90 -7.66 -24.01 10.07
C LEU A 90 -8.89 -24.83 10.50
N ARG A 91 -9.93 -24.15 11.00
CA ARG A 91 -11.19 -24.80 11.39
C ARG A 91 -11.91 -25.37 10.16
N GLN A 92 -11.99 -24.63 9.06
CA GLN A 92 -12.56 -25.16 7.82
C GLN A 92 -11.80 -26.40 7.35
N MET A 93 -10.47 -26.38 7.39
CA MET A 93 -9.64 -27.53 7.03
C MET A 93 -9.88 -28.74 7.94
N ALA A 94 -9.99 -28.53 9.26
CA ALA A 94 -10.29 -29.58 10.23
C ALA A 94 -11.69 -30.19 10.04
N GLU A 95 -12.65 -29.38 9.57
CA GLU A 95 -14.03 -29.78 9.26
C GLU A 95 -14.18 -30.36 7.83
N GLY A 96 -13.13 -30.34 7.01
CA GLY A 96 -13.19 -30.75 5.61
C GLY A 96 -14.03 -29.83 4.72
N ARG A 97 -14.18 -28.56 5.10
CA ARG A 97 -14.89 -27.51 4.34
C ARG A 97 -13.90 -26.63 3.58
N ALA A 98 -14.37 -26.04 2.48
CA ALA A 98 -13.67 -25.01 1.73
C ALA A 98 -14.69 -23.96 1.26
N GLU A 99 -14.72 -22.82 1.95
CA GLU A 99 -15.66 -21.73 1.71
C GLU A 99 -14.92 -20.38 1.74
N ILE A 100 -15.55 -19.37 1.14
CA ILE A 100 -15.12 -17.97 1.26
C ILE A 100 -15.81 -17.36 2.48
N GLU A 101 -15.07 -17.21 3.57
CA GLU A 101 -15.56 -16.57 4.79
C GLU A 101 -15.00 -15.14 4.91
N ASN A 102 -15.69 -14.29 5.68
CA ASN A 102 -15.35 -12.88 5.84
C ASN A 102 -15.15 -12.53 7.31
N GLN A 103 -13.91 -12.54 7.77
CA GLN A 103 -13.57 -12.09 9.12
C GLN A 103 -13.69 -10.57 9.23
N TYR A 104 -13.44 -9.85 8.13
CA TYR A 104 -13.49 -8.39 8.06
C TYR A 104 -14.89 -7.82 7.72
N ALA A 105 -15.95 -8.54 8.10
CA ALA A 105 -17.35 -8.22 7.76
C ALA A 105 -17.85 -6.86 8.26
N ARG A 106 -17.15 -6.24 9.23
CA ARG A 106 -17.42 -4.87 9.68
C ARG A 106 -17.22 -3.81 8.60
N ILE A 107 -16.39 -4.11 7.61
CA ILE A 107 -15.93 -3.15 6.60
C ILE A 107 -16.10 -3.70 5.18
N VAL A 108 -15.93 -5.02 4.97
CA VAL A 108 -15.98 -5.64 3.63
C VAL A 108 -17.41 -6.11 3.30
N PRO A 109 -18.09 -5.49 2.32
CA PRO A 109 -19.37 -5.98 1.81
C PRO A 109 -19.18 -7.18 0.86
N ARG A 110 -20.25 -7.96 0.64
CA ARG A 110 -20.20 -9.12 -0.27
C ARG A 110 -19.89 -8.73 -1.72
N TYR A 111 -20.55 -7.69 -2.23
CA TYR A 111 -20.48 -7.27 -3.65
C TYR A 111 -19.52 -6.10 -3.88
N GLY A 112 -18.74 -5.71 -2.88
CA GLY A 112 -17.79 -4.61 -2.97
C GLY A 112 -18.43 -3.23 -2.83
N ASN A 113 -17.64 -2.21 -3.14
CA ASN A 113 -18.04 -0.81 -3.09
C ASN A 113 -18.48 -0.36 -4.49
N GLU A 114 -19.79 -0.15 -4.66
CA GLU A 114 -20.40 0.22 -5.94
C GLU A 114 -19.80 1.48 -6.57
N ALA A 115 -19.60 2.54 -5.79
CA ALA A 115 -19.03 3.80 -6.28
C ALA A 115 -17.57 3.62 -6.76
N SER A 116 -16.77 2.85 -6.00
CA SER A 116 -15.39 2.53 -6.38
C SER A 116 -15.33 1.68 -7.64
N LEU A 117 -16.18 0.65 -7.74
CA LEU A 117 -16.25 -0.23 -8.90
C LEU A 117 -16.73 0.52 -10.15
N ALA A 118 -17.70 1.43 -10.00
CA ALA A 118 -18.17 2.28 -11.09
C ALA A 118 -17.04 3.16 -11.64
N ALA A 119 -16.33 3.89 -10.76
CA ALA A 119 -15.22 4.73 -11.17
C ALA A 119 -14.09 3.93 -11.84
N VAL A 120 -13.72 2.78 -11.27
CA VAL A 120 -12.71 1.89 -11.85
C VAL A 120 -13.13 1.37 -13.23
N THR A 121 -14.37 0.92 -13.38
CA THR A 121 -14.88 0.36 -14.64
C THR A 121 -15.00 1.42 -15.73
N GLU A 122 -15.34 2.65 -15.33
CA GLU A 122 -15.43 3.80 -16.21
C GLU A 122 -14.06 4.23 -16.74
N VAL A 123 -13.05 4.35 -15.88
CA VAL A 123 -11.72 4.87 -16.28
C VAL A 123 -10.80 3.80 -16.87
N PHE A 124 -10.88 2.58 -16.36
CA PHE A 124 -9.92 1.51 -16.69
C PHE A 124 -10.57 0.35 -17.44
N GLU A 125 -9.77 -0.34 -18.24
CA GLU A 125 -10.11 -1.59 -18.90
C GLU A 125 -8.96 -2.60 -18.79
N LEU A 126 -9.27 -3.89 -18.89
CA LEU A 126 -8.26 -4.94 -18.80
C LEU A 126 -7.32 -4.88 -20.01
N ARG A 127 -6.02 -5.05 -19.76
CA ARG A 127 -5.04 -5.32 -20.80
C ARG A 127 -5.07 -6.80 -21.14
N GLU A 128 -4.76 -7.15 -22.39
CA GLU A 128 -4.67 -8.56 -22.81
C GLU A 128 -3.56 -9.29 -22.03
N PHE A 129 -2.39 -8.66 -21.91
CA PHE A 129 -1.22 -9.19 -21.20
C PHE A 129 -0.61 -8.11 -20.30
N PHE A 130 -0.10 -8.54 -19.15
CA PHE A 130 0.69 -7.67 -18.27
C PHE A 130 1.79 -8.47 -17.58
N GLU A 131 3.01 -7.93 -17.61
CA GLU A 131 4.18 -8.55 -17.00
C GLU A 131 4.17 -8.34 -15.48
N TRP A 132 4.20 -9.44 -14.74
CA TRP A 132 4.43 -9.46 -13.31
C TRP A 132 5.87 -9.83 -13.04
N ARG A 133 6.56 -8.94 -12.30
CA ARG A 133 7.93 -9.21 -11.89
C ARG A 133 8.02 -10.52 -11.11
N GLY A 134 8.84 -11.45 -11.58
CA GLY A 134 8.99 -12.78 -11.02
C GLY A 134 7.87 -13.80 -11.31
N LEU A 135 6.72 -13.40 -11.90
CA LEU A 135 5.63 -14.32 -12.28
C LEU A 135 5.44 -14.42 -13.80
N GLY A 136 6.08 -13.53 -14.58
CA GLY A 136 5.94 -13.45 -16.03
C GLY A 136 4.64 -12.77 -16.47
N SER A 137 4.29 -12.89 -17.75
CA SER A 137 3.00 -12.41 -18.26
C SER A 137 1.84 -13.19 -17.66
N ILE A 138 0.87 -12.46 -17.11
CA ILE A 138 -0.41 -13.02 -16.69
C ILE A 138 -1.51 -12.33 -17.49
N ASP A 139 -2.25 -13.13 -18.26
CA ASP A 139 -3.35 -12.68 -19.09
C ASP A 139 -4.40 -11.92 -18.27
N HIS A 140 -4.88 -10.80 -18.79
CA HIS A 140 -5.95 -10.01 -18.18
C HIS A 140 -5.69 -9.56 -16.74
N SER A 141 -4.44 -9.53 -16.29
CA SER A 141 -4.08 -9.16 -14.92
C SER A 141 -3.83 -7.67 -14.73
N GLY A 142 -3.39 -6.96 -15.76
CA GLY A 142 -3.19 -5.51 -15.74
C GLY A 142 -4.39 -4.74 -16.27
N VAL A 143 -4.44 -3.45 -15.96
CA VAL A 143 -5.40 -2.51 -16.56
C VAL A 143 -4.71 -1.37 -17.29
N GLN A 144 -5.41 -0.79 -18.25
CA GLN A 144 -5.03 0.42 -18.98
C GLN A 144 -6.14 1.46 -18.90
N ILE A 145 -5.79 2.73 -19.14
CA ILE A 145 -6.75 3.82 -19.20
C ILE A 145 -7.53 3.68 -20.52
N ARG A 146 -8.86 3.80 -20.44
CA ARG A 146 -9.74 3.74 -21.62
C ARG A 146 -9.50 4.91 -22.56
N GLU A 147 -9.85 4.71 -23.84
CA GLU A 147 -9.74 5.73 -24.89
C GLU A 147 -10.38 7.08 -24.51
N ALA A 148 -11.55 7.04 -23.84
CA ALA A 148 -12.27 8.24 -23.42
C ALA A 148 -11.45 9.16 -22.49
N TYR A 149 -10.43 8.62 -21.81
CA TYR A 149 -9.56 9.35 -20.89
C TYR A 149 -8.10 9.40 -21.39
N ALA A 150 -7.86 9.17 -22.69
CA ALA A 150 -6.52 9.15 -23.28
C ALA A 150 -5.72 10.45 -23.06
N ALA A 151 -6.38 11.59 -22.85
CA ALA A 151 -5.73 12.87 -22.55
C ALA A 151 -4.93 12.87 -21.23
N TRP A 152 -5.26 11.98 -20.30
CA TRP A 152 -4.58 11.80 -19.02
C TRP A 152 -3.68 10.56 -18.98
N ASP A 153 -3.63 9.78 -20.05
CA ASP A 153 -2.76 8.61 -20.14
C ASP A 153 -1.32 9.03 -20.47
N ALA A 154 -0.42 8.86 -19.51
CA ALA A 154 0.99 9.21 -19.67
C ALA A 154 1.69 8.35 -20.73
N GLU A 155 1.30 7.07 -20.91
CA GLU A 155 1.90 6.20 -21.91
C GLU A 155 1.67 6.75 -23.32
N ARG A 156 0.44 7.21 -23.58
CA ARG A 156 0.03 7.78 -24.86
C ARG A 156 0.58 9.19 -25.06
N LYS A 157 0.51 10.03 -24.03
CA LYS A 157 0.92 11.45 -24.12
C LYS A 157 2.42 11.61 -24.33
N PHE A 158 3.23 10.76 -23.72
CA PHE A 158 4.68 10.87 -23.75
C PHE A 158 5.37 9.78 -24.59
N ALA A 159 4.61 8.89 -25.23
CA ALA A 159 5.13 7.76 -26.01
C ALA A 159 6.21 7.00 -25.22
N VAL A 160 5.89 6.64 -23.97
CA VAL A 160 6.84 6.01 -23.05
C VAL A 160 7.32 4.70 -23.66
N ALA A 161 8.64 4.58 -23.85
CA ALA A 161 9.22 3.33 -24.31
C ALA A 161 9.11 2.28 -23.21
N SER A 162 8.62 1.09 -23.54
CA SER A 162 8.52 -0.06 -22.62
C SER A 162 9.54 -1.13 -23.00
N PRO A 163 10.84 -0.95 -22.71
CA PRO A 163 11.83 -1.97 -22.95
C PRO A 163 11.59 -3.16 -22.01
N SER A 164 11.61 -4.37 -22.58
CA SER A 164 11.61 -5.60 -21.78
C SER A 164 12.97 -5.76 -21.09
N ILE A 165 13.01 -5.49 -19.79
CA ILE A 165 14.20 -5.70 -18.95
C ILE A 165 14.02 -7.05 -18.23
N PRO A 166 14.80 -8.09 -18.58
CA PRO A 166 14.68 -9.38 -17.90
C PRO A 166 15.13 -9.26 -16.44
N ASP A 167 14.46 -10.00 -15.56
CA ASP A 167 14.91 -10.13 -14.18
C ASP A 167 16.34 -10.73 -14.14
N PRO A 168 17.19 -10.33 -13.17
CA PRO A 168 18.52 -10.90 -13.03
C PRO A 168 18.46 -12.43 -12.88
N LYS A 169 19.31 -13.17 -13.61
CA LYS A 169 19.29 -14.65 -13.61
C LYS A 169 19.44 -15.29 -12.22
N ALA A 170 20.07 -14.58 -11.28
CA ALA A 170 20.25 -15.05 -9.91
C ALA A 170 19.06 -14.72 -8.99
N CYS A 171 18.09 -13.93 -9.46
CA CYS A 171 16.93 -13.51 -8.70
C CYS A 171 15.98 -14.69 -8.45
N GLN A 172 15.48 -14.80 -7.23
CA GLN A 172 14.50 -15.82 -6.83
C GLN A 172 13.21 -15.17 -6.29
N CYS A 173 12.94 -13.90 -6.61
CA CYS A 173 11.74 -13.19 -6.14
C CYS A 173 10.46 -13.88 -6.60
N GLY A 174 10.43 -14.45 -7.81
CA GLY A 174 9.28 -15.24 -8.29
C GLY A 174 8.93 -16.41 -7.38
N GLU A 175 9.95 -17.17 -6.95
CA GLU A 175 9.76 -18.29 -6.03
C GLU A 175 9.31 -17.83 -4.63
N VAL A 176 9.73 -16.64 -4.20
CA VAL A 176 9.24 -16.04 -2.95
C VAL A 176 7.78 -15.61 -3.09
N LEU A 177 7.41 -14.97 -4.21
CA LEU A 177 6.05 -14.49 -4.46
C LEU A 177 5.04 -15.65 -4.63
N LYS A 178 5.45 -16.76 -5.26
CA LYS A 178 4.67 -18.01 -5.32
C LYS A 178 4.58 -18.74 -3.97
N GLY A 179 5.38 -18.33 -2.98
CA GLY A 179 5.47 -19.00 -1.67
C GLY A 179 6.25 -20.32 -1.69
N ALA A 180 6.93 -20.66 -2.78
CA ALA A 180 7.75 -21.87 -2.92
C ALA A 180 8.99 -21.83 -2.02
N ILE A 181 9.54 -20.62 -1.79
CA ILE A 181 10.61 -20.38 -0.83
C ILE A 181 10.28 -19.18 0.06
N LYS A 182 10.84 -19.14 1.27
CA LYS A 182 10.81 -17.98 2.15
C LYS A 182 11.91 -16.99 1.76
N PRO A 183 11.75 -15.68 2.04
CA PRO A 183 12.77 -14.69 1.72
C PRO A 183 14.18 -15.07 2.19
N TRP A 184 14.32 -15.60 3.41
CA TRP A 184 15.61 -16.03 3.96
C TRP A 184 16.21 -17.29 3.32
N GLN A 185 15.43 -18.01 2.50
CA GLN A 185 15.93 -19.15 1.70
C GLN A 185 16.48 -18.68 0.34
N CYS A 186 16.26 -17.43 -0.05
CA CYS A 186 16.83 -16.86 -1.28
C CYS A 186 18.33 -16.61 -1.12
N LYS A 187 19.12 -17.08 -2.10
CA LYS A 187 20.59 -16.99 -2.08
C LYS A 187 21.10 -15.54 -2.14
N LEU A 188 20.31 -14.63 -2.70
CA LEU A 188 20.64 -13.21 -2.78
C LEU A 188 20.20 -12.41 -1.55
N PHE A 189 19.18 -12.86 -0.83
CA PHE A 189 18.58 -12.11 0.28
C PHE A 189 19.57 -11.82 1.42
N VAL A 190 20.50 -12.75 1.67
CA VAL A 190 21.54 -12.61 2.70
C VAL A 190 22.59 -11.54 2.32
N TRP A 191 22.77 -11.29 1.03
CA TRP A 191 23.72 -10.31 0.51
C TRP A 191 22.96 -9.05 0.12
N ARG A 192 22.59 -8.21 1.10
CA ARG A 192 21.78 -6.98 0.92
C ARG A 192 22.23 -6.13 -0.28
N ASP A 193 23.54 -5.98 -0.49
CA ASP A 193 24.11 -5.17 -1.57
C ASP A 193 23.95 -5.78 -2.98
N ARG A 194 23.61 -7.07 -3.05
CA ARG A 194 23.35 -7.81 -4.30
C ARG A 194 21.87 -8.06 -4.55
N CYS A 195 21.03 -7.84 -3.54
CA CYS A 195 19.58 -7.91 -3.63
C CYS A 195 19.03 -6.50 -3.93
N GLY A 196 19.29 -6.01 -5.14
CA GLY A 196 18.81 -4.70 -5.61
C GLY A 196 19.21 -4.46 -7.06
N ALA A 197 18.25 -4.04 -7.88
CA ALA A 197 18.58 -3.47 -9.18
C ALA A 197 19.10 -2.05 -8.95
N GLY A 198 20.42 -1.84 -9.10
CA GLY A 198 21.03 -0.52 -9.27
C GLY A 198 21.06 0.37 -8.02
N ALA A 199 22.15 0.29 -7.24
CA ALA A 199 22.53 1.37 -6.34
C ALA A 199 23.16 2.51 -7.16
N SER A 200 22.42 3.59 -7.42
CA SER A 200 22.99 4.86 -7.86
C SER A 200 22.92 5.88 -6.72
N ALA A 201 24.09 6.37 -6.34
CA ALA A 201 24.32 7.40 -5.34
C ALA A 201 23.47 8.66 -5.59
N MET A 202 22.95 9.27 -4.51
CA MET A 202 22.50 10.67 -4.52
C MET A 202 23.08 11.43 -3.34
N ASN A 203 23.33 12.71 -3.63
CA ASN A 203 24.24 13.62 -2.97
C ASN A 203 23.68 14.18 -1.67
N ALA A 204 24.58 14.43 -0.72
CA ALA A 204 24.29 15.17 0.51
C ALA A 204 23.83 16.60 0.19
N VAL A 205 22.61 16.94 0.62
CA VAL A 205 22.10 18.31 0.69
C VAL A 205 22.50 18.87 2.06
N THR A 206 23.17 20.01 2.09
CA THR A 206 23.50 20.74 3.33
C THR A 206 22.28 21.45 3.89
N PRO A 207 21.93 21.28 5.18
CA PRO A 207 20.81 22.00 5.77
C PRO A 207 21.21 23.43 6.16
N THR A 208 20.52 24.40 5.56
CA THR A 208 20.43 25.78 6.06
C THR A 208 19.32 25.84 7.12
N GLY A 209 19.66 26.12 8.38
CA GLY A 209 18.64 26.35 9.41
C GLY A 209 19.21 26.53 10.82
N ASN A 210 18.91 27.67 11.43
CA ASN A 210 19.42 28.14 12.72
C ASN A 210 18.61 27.52 13.88
N GLY A 211 18.57 26.18 13.96
CA GLY A 211 17.80 25.40 14.95
C GLY A 211 18.49 25.25 16.32
N ARG A 212 17.71 24.92 17.36
CA ARG A 212 18.20 24.61 18.72
C ARG A 212 18.91 23.25 18.81
N LEU A 213 18.54 22.31 17.95
CA LEU A 213 19.11 20.98 17.83
C LEU A 213 20.48 21.05 17.15
N ARG A 214 21.51 20.75 17.95
CA ARG A 214 22.91 20.73 17.49
C ARG A 214 23.44 19.32 17.15
N ALA A 215 22.64 18.29 17.38
CA ALA A 215 23.05 16.92 17.13
C ALA A 215 22.97 16.59 15.62
N GLU A 216 24.01 15.97 15.07
CA GLU A 216 24.02 15.49 13.68
C GLU A 216 23.30 14.13 13.54
N ARG A 217 23.23 13.36 14.62
CA ARG A 217 22.58 12.05 14.68
C ARG A 217 21.67 11.93 15.89
N VAL A 218 20.62 11.14 15.74
CA VAL A 218 19.73 10.74 16.82
C VAL A 218 20.50 9.86 17.79
N THR A 219 20.31 10.11 19.09
CA THR A 219 20.90 9.36 20.20
C THR A 219 19.81 8.95 21.17
N LEU A 220 20.07 7.98 22.04
CA LEU A 220 19.12 7.59 23.10
C LEU A 220 18.64 8.77 23.97
N ALA A 221 19.44 9.83 24.12
CA ALA A 221 19.03 11.04 24.86
C ALA A 221 17.81 11.75 24.24
N HIS A 222 17.62 11.61 22.93
CA HIS A 222 16.48 12.17 22.21
C HIS A 222 15.20 11.34 22.39
N GLY A 223 15.27 10.13 22.94
CA GLY A 223 14.10 9.31 23.32
C GLY A 223 13.76 9.36 24.82
N GLY A 224 14.54 10.09 25.62
CA GLY A 224 14.51 10.02 27.09
C GLY A 224 13.57 11.01 27.79
N GLY A 225 12.65 11.70 27.08
CA GLY A 225 11.72 12.65 27.69
C GLY A 225 12.32 14.00 28.13
N GLY A 226 13.61 14.20 27.91
CA GLY A 226 14.37 15.37 28.37
C GLY A 226 14.39 16.54 27.38
N LYS A 227 15.28 17.50 27.64
CA LYS A 227 15.49 18.66 26.75
C LYS A 227 15.89 18.24 25.32
N ALA A 228 16.74 17.23 25.17
CA ALA A 228 17.17 16.74 23.86
C ALA A 228 16.00 16.23 23.00
N MET A 229 15.05 15.50 23.61
CA MET A 229 13.83 15.06 22.92
C MET A 229 12.99 16.26 22.47
N ARG A 230 12.79 17.25 23.35
CA ARG A 230 12.04 18.47 23.00
C ARG A 230 12.71 19.26 21.89
N ASP A 231 14.02 19.45 21.95
CA ASP A 231 14.77 20.16 20.91
C ASP A 231 14.67 19.41 19.56
N LEU A 232 14.66 18.06 19.56
CA LEU A 232 14.42 17.27 18.34
C LEU A 232 13.00 17.45 17.82
N ILE A 233 11.99 17.34 18.69
CA ILE A 233 10.59 17.47 18.30
C ILE A 233 10.29 18.86 17.75
N GLU A 234 10.73 19.91 18.45
CA GLU A 234 10.53 21.31 18.04
C GLU A 234 11.17 21.59 16.67
N ASP A 235 12.44 21.20 16.49
CA ASP A 235 13.20 21.59 15.29
C ASP A 235 12.88 20.75 14.06
N VAL A 236 12.52 19.47 14.23
CA VAL A 236 12.32 18.53 13.10
C VAL A 236 10.84 18.35 12.77
N PHE A 237 9.96 18.26 13.78
CA PHE A 237 8.56 17.91 13.56
C PHE A 237 7.64 19.13 13.70
N THR A 238 7.67 19.82 14.83
CA THR A 238 6.75 20.95 15.09
C THR A 238 6.98 22.11 14.14
N SER A 239 8.24 22.36 13.75
CA SER A 239 8.61 23.39 12.76
C SER A 239 8.05 23.14 11.36
N VAL A 240 7.70 21.89 11.03
CA VAL A 240 7.19 21.47 9.72
C VAL A 240 5.68 21.25 9.76
N PHE A 241 5.18 20.54 10.78
CA PHE A 241 3.77 20.17 10.88
C PHE A 241 2.88 21.24 11.51
N GLU A 242 3.47 22.23 12.19
CA GLU A 242 2.77 23.38 12.79
C GLU A 242 1.46 23.01 13.51
N PRO A 243 1.47 22.04 14.46
CA PRO A 243 0.24 21.62 15.14
C PRO A 243 -0.35 22.76 15.99
N ASP A 244 -1.68 22.81 16.08
CA ASP A 244 -2.43 23.82 16.86
C ASP A 244 -2.08 23.85 18.36
N GLY A 245 -1.44 22.81 18.88
CA GLY A 245 -0.99 22.72 20.26
C GLY A 245 0.06 21.63 20.49
N LEU A 246 0.65 21.65 21.68
CA LEU A 246 1.67 20.69 22.14
C LEU A 246 1.13 19.80 23.27
N GLU A 247 -0.16 19.45 23.20
CA GLU A 247 -0.75 18.52 24.17
C GLU A 247 -0.21 17.10 23.96
N ASP A 248 -0.05 16.35 25.04
CA ASP A 248 0.42 14.96 25.03
C ASP A 248 -0.67 13.96 24.56
N GLN A 249 -1.80 14.49 24.06
CA GLN A 249 -2.96 13.73 23.65
C GLN A 249 -3.56 14.32 22.36
N ALA A 250 -3.88 13.44 21.41
CA ALA A 250 -4.69 13.83 20.25
C ALA A 250 -6.14 13.99 20.69
N ARG A 251 -6.61 15.24 20.82
CA ARG A 251 -8.02 15.54 21.06
C ARG A 251 -8.70 15.92 19.75
N LEU A 252 -9.71 15.14 19.38
CA LEU A 252 -10.57 15.45 18.24
C LEU A 252 -11.64 16.46 18.71
N SER A 253 -11.37 17.75 18.53
CA SER A 253 -12.23 18.86 19.00
C SER A 253 -12.97 19.58 17.86
N HIS A 254 -13.12 18.94 16.71
CA HIS A 254 -13.71 19.59 15.54
C HIS A 254 -15.23 19.69 15.61
N GLU A 255 -15.76 20.82 15.16
CA GLU A 255 -17.20 21.12 15.13
C GLU A 255 -18.03 20.08 14.36
N MET A 256 -17.46 19.44 13.34
CA MET A 256 -18.13 18.35 12.59
C MET A 256 -18.37 17.09 13.43
N LEU A 257 -17.66 16.90 14.55
CA LEU A 257 -17.87 15.79 15.47
C LEU A 257 -19.08 16.00 16.38
N ALA A 258 -19.54 17.26 16.51
CA ALA A 258 -20.73 17.62 17.26
C ALA A 258 -22.00 17.58 16.39
N VAL A 259 -21.88 17.29 15.09
CA VAL A 259 -23.02 17.17 14.18
C VAL A 259 -23.71 15.84 14.39
N GLU A 260 -25.01 15.87 14.65
CA GLU A 260 -25.83 14.67 14.81
C GLU A 260 -25.79 13.83 13.53
N GLY A 261 -25.38 12.56 13.65
CA GLY A 261 -25.21 11.65 12.52
C GLY A 261 -23.84 11.70 11.82
N ALA A 262 -22.88 12.49 12.33
CA ALA A 262 -21.51 12.44 11.85
C ALA A 262 -20.90 11.03 12.00
N ARG A 263 -20.21 10.56 10.96
CA ARG A 263 -19.53 9.26 10.94
C ARG A 263 -18.03 9.49 10.86
N LEU A 264 -17.31 8.99 11.86
CA LEU A 264 -15.86 9.13 11.95
C LEU A 264 -15.18 7.93 11.29
N ALA A 265 -14.21 8.21 10.43
CA ALA A 265 -13.29 7.20 9.90
C ALA A 265 -11.88 7.56 10.37
N PHE A 266 -11.19 6.57 10.93
CA PHE A 266 -9.82 6.69 11.38
C PHE A 266 -9.05 5.48 10.84
N THR A 267 -7.93 5.74 10.19
CA THR A 267 -6.99 4.72 9.75
C THR A 267 -5.59 5.14 10.14
N THR A 268 -4.73 4.16 10.41
CA THR A 268 -3.32 4.37 10.68
C THR A 268 -2.56 3.21 10.08
N ASP A 269 -1.46 3.52 9.40
CA ASP A 269 -0.56 2.54 8.83
C ASP A 269 0.86 2.77 9.34
N SER A 270 1.62 1.69 9.43
CA SER A 270 3.05 1.75 9.74
C SER A 270 3.84 1.36 8.51
N PHE A 271 4.74 2.23 8.09
CA PHE A 271 5.51 2.07 6.85
C PHE A 271 6.96 1.73 7.18
N VAL A 272 7.44 0.61 6.64
CA VAL A 272 8.82 0.15 6.81
C VAL A 272 9.37 -0.15 5.42
N VAL A 273 10.02 0.82 4.79
CA VAL A 273 10.56 0.71 3.42
C VAL A 273 12.07 0.94 3.42
N GLN A 274 12.78 0.18 2.59
CA GLN A 274 14.23 0.31 2.41
C GLN A 274 14.56 0.21 0.91
N PRO A 275 15.32 1.17 0.32
CA PRO A 275 15.80 2.42 0.93
C PRO A 275 14.66 3.38 1.31
N LEU A 276 14.94 4.35 2.20
CA LEU A 276 13.97 5.36 2.63
C LEU A 276 13.61 6.34 1.50
N GLU A 277 14.52 6.55 0.56
CA GLU A 277 14.34 7.30 -0.68
C GLU A 277 14.53 6.36 -1.88
N PHE A 278 13.63 6.43 -2.87
CA PHE A 278 13.64 5.56 -4.04
C PHE A 278 13.11 6.29 -5.28
N PRO A 279 13.36 5.77 -6.51
CA PRO A 279 12.83 6.40 -7.72
C PRO A 279 11.30 6.54 -7.65
N GLY A 280 10.80 7.78 -7.61
CA GLY A 280 9.36 8.10 -7.59
C GLY A 280 8.80 8.52 -6.22
N GLY A 281 9.56 8.41 -5.13
CA GLY A 281 9.11 8.86 -3.82
C GLY A 281 10.05 8.49 -2.67
N ASP A 282 9.53 8.64 -1.47
CA ASP A 282 10.21 8.39 -0.21
C ASP A 282 9.21 7.82 0.81
N ILE A 283 9.74 7.40 1.96
CA ILE A 283 8.94 6.85 3.07
C ILE A 283 7.82 7.82 3.52
N GLY A 284 8.08 9.14 3.53
CA GLY A 284 7.10 10.14 3.95
C GLY A 284 5.94 10.22 2.96
N LYS A 285 6.26 10.26 1.65
CA LYS A 285 5.26 10.27 0.58
C LYS A 285 4.36 9.05 0.61
N ILE A 286 4.93 7.84 0.77
CA ILE A 286 4.09 6.63 0.86
C ILE A 286 3.26 6.61 2.14
N ALA A 287 3.79 7.14 3.25
CA ALA A 287 3.07 7.16 4.51
C ALA A 287 1.81 8.03 4.46
N VAL A 288 1.95 9.22 3.88
CA VAL A 288 0.82 10.13 3.65
C VAL A 288 -0.14 9.54 2.61
N CYS A 289 0.36 9.15 1.44
CA CYS A 289 -0.49 8.66 0.37
C CYS A 289 -1.24 7.37 0.76
N GLY A 290 -0.60 6.42 1.44
CA GLY A 290 -1.23 5.18 1.91
C GLY A 290 -2.40 5.47 2.85
N THR A 291 -2.14 6.24 3.91
CA THR A 291 -3.14 6.60 4.93
C THR A 291 -4.32 7.39 4.31
N VAL A 292 -4.04 8.36 3.43
CA VAL A 292 -5.10 9.12 2.74
C VAL A 292 -5.90 8.25 1.78
N ASN A 293 -5.23 7.32 1.08
CA ASN A 293 -5.91 6.39 0.19
C ASN A 293 -6.90 5.51 0.96
N ASP A 294 -6.52 4.98 2.12
CA ASP A 294 -7.41 4.15 2.94
C ASP A 294 -8.68 4.88 3.40
N LEU A 295 -8.57 6.14 3.80
CA LEU A 295 -9.75 6.96 4.13
C LEU A 295 -10.64 7.19 2.90
N THR A 296 -10.03 7.59 1.79
CA THR A 296 -10.78 7.96 0.57
C THR A 296 -11.47 6.76 -0.08
N VAL A 297 -10.87 5.57 -0.10
CA VAL A 297 -11.52 4.35 -0.62
C VAL A 297 -12.68 3.89 0.26
N GLY A 298 -12.64 4.22 1.56
CA GLY A 298 -13.76 4.03 2.48
C GLY A 298 -14.89 5.05 2.32
N GLY A 299 -14.75 6.03 1.42
CA GLY A 299 -15.70 7.13 1.24
C GLY A 299 -15.61 8.22 2.31
N ALA A 300 -14.54 8.25 3.11
CA ALA A 300 -14.32 9.29 4.10
C ALA A 300 -13.55 10.47 3.49
N GLN A 301 -13.92 11.68 3.89
CA GLN A 301 -13.13 12.88 3.59
C GLN A 301 -11.96 12.96 4.59
N PRO A 302 -10.70 12.93 4.13
CA PRO A 302 -9.55 13.13 5.02
C PRO A 302 -9.56 14.56 5.57
N LEU A 303 -9.49 14.69 6.90
CA LEU A 303 -9.48 15.99 7.59
C LEU A 303 -8.17 16.24 8.33
N TRP A 304 -7.59 15.18 8.92
CA TRP A 304 -6.33 15.24 9.67
C TRP A 304 -5.48 14.01 9.39
N LEU A 305 -4.19 14.10 9.71
CA LEU A 305 -3.25 12.99 9.72
C LEU A 305 -2.65 12.83 11.11
N SER A 306 -2.58 11.59 11.59
CA SER A 306 -1.71 11.23 12.72
C SER A 306 -0.38 10.74 12.16
N ALA A 307 0.73 11.35 12.58
CA ALA A 307 2.08 10.94 12.20
C ALA A 307 2.81 10.35 13.42
N ALA A 308 3.25 9.10 13.30
CA ALA A 308 4.06 8.41 14.30
C ALA A 308 5.41 8.04 13.71
N PHE A 309 6.48 8.32 14.46
CA PHE A 309 7.85 8.08 14.02
C PHE A 309 8.55 7.13 14.99
N ILE A 310 9.14 6.06 14.45
CA ILE A 310 10.07 5.20 15.18
C ILE A 310 11.44 5.44 14.55
N ILE A 311 12.36 6.03 15.32
CA ILE A 311 13.64 6.51 14.82
C ILE A 311 14.75 5.75 15.53
N GLU A 312 15.58 5.06 14.76
CA GLU A 312 16.71 4.31 15.30
C GLU A 312 17.81 5.24 15.79
N GLU A 313 18.48 4.88 16.88
CA GLU A 313 19.72 5.54 17.29
C GLU A 313 20.75 5.47 16.16
N GLY A 314 21.43 6.59 15.91
CA GLY A 314 22.40 6.72 14.82
C GLY A 314 21.82 7.29 13.52
N THR A 315 20.49 7.41 13.40
CA THR A 315 19.83 8.05 12.25
C THR A 315 20.33 9.49 12.08
N GLU A 316 20.69 9.90 10.86
CA GLU A 316 21.10 11.27 10.59
C GLU A 316 19.92 12.22 10.74
N VAL A 317 20.10 13.31 11.49
CA VAL A 317 19.04 14.31 11.67
C VAL A 317 18.67 14.97 10.33
N ALA A 318 19.63 15.09 9.41
CA ALA A 318 19.39 15.61 8.08
C ALA A 318 18.38 14.78 7.27
N LEU A 319 18.30 13.47 7.53
CA LEU A 319 17.33 12.58 6.87
C LEU A 319 15.89 12.78 7.37
N LEU A 320 15.73 13.37 8.55
CA LEU A 320 14.42 13.63 9.16
C LEU A 320 13.85 15.00 8.76
N ARG A 321 14.66 15.85 8.11
CA ARG A 321 14.29 17.21 7.67
C ARG A 321 13.95 17.22 6.19
#